data_AF-A0A126T1V9-F1
#
_entry.id   AF-A0A126T1V9-F1
#
_cell.length_a   1.000
_cell.length_b   1.000
_cell.length_c   1.000
_cell.angle_alpha   90.00
_cell.angle_beta   90.00
_cell.angle_gamma   90.00
#
_symmetry.space_group_name_H-M   'P 1'
#
loop_
_entity.id
_entity.type
_entity.pdbx_description
1 polymer ?
#
loop_
_entity_poly.entity_id
_entity_poly.type
_entity_poly.pdbx_seq_one_letter_code
_entity_poly.pdbx_strand_id
1 'polypeptide(L)'
;MSMTLWLNIRDDETYESNGEDHSAVFYLQEPLDALADKLNVTPLSAFYDDTDVRYNMDETGEFDDAEEGWPASAANWFPAEAVLSSVSVILDHLQTNPEALTTTDGWKQEDVIEDLTDFKSELERAAAQSKTVHLCIVM
;
A
#
# COMPACT_ATOMS: atom_id res chain seq x y z
N MET A 1 16.30 -3.57 -9.19
CA MET A 1 15.18 -2.62 -9.24
C MET A 1 14.00 -3.39 -8.70
N SER A 2 13.82 -3.31 -7.39
CA SER A 2 12.71 -3.94 -6.67
C SER A 2 11.75 -2.82 -6.31
N MET A 3 10.55 -2.87 -6.88
CA MET A 3 9.49 -1.92 -6.52
C MET A 3 9.01 -2.25 -5.11
N THR A 4 9.00 -1.23 -4.26
CA THR A 4 8.63 -1.32 -2.86
C THR A 4 7.48 -0.38 -2.59
N LEU A 5 6.71 -0.67 -1.54
CA LEU A 5 5.46 0.03 -1.27
C LEU A 5 5.53 0.66 0.11
N TRP A 6 5.40 1.98 0.16
CA TRP A 6 5.51 2.78 1.37
C TRP A 6 4.15 3.31 1.81
N LEU A 7 3.90 3.30 3.11
CA LEU A 7 2.73 3.95 3.70
C LEU A 7 3.09 5.40 4.09
N ASN A 8 2.43 6.36 3.44
CA ASN A 8 2.47 7.77 3.83
C ASN A 8 1.22 8.10 4.65
N ILE A 9 1.41 8.60 5.87
CA ILE A 9 0.32 9.06 6.74
C ILE A 9 0.28 10.57 6.71
N ARG A 10 -0.86 11.16 6.37
CA ARG A 10 -1.04 12.61 6.38
C ARG A 10 -1.23 13.13 7.81
N ASP A 11 -0.42 14.10 8.18
CA ASP A 11 -0.56 14.91 9.38
C ASP A 11 -0.74 16.38 8.97
N ASP A 12 -1.98 16.75 8.63
CA ASP A 12 -2.39 18.11 8.23
C ASP A 12 -1.63 18.67 7.01
N GLU A 13 -0.57 19.46 7.23
CA GLU A 13 0.32 20.08 6.23
C GLU A 13 1.56 19.24 5.89
N THR A 14 1.86 18.19 6.66
CA THR A 14 2.97 17.28 6.41
C THR A 14 2.49 15.84 6.25
N TYR A 15 3.37 14.97 5.80
CA TYR A 15 3.14 13.54 5.80
C TYR A 15 4.36 12.82 6.37
N GLU A 16 4.11 11.73 7.08
CA GLU A 16 5.15 10.83 7.57
C GLU A 16 5.17 9.60 6.65
N SER A 17 6.31 9.36 6.01
CA SER A 17 6.55 8.12 5.27
C SER A 17 7.14 7.10 6.22
N ASN A 18 6.52 5.92 6.28
CA ASN A 18 7.04 4.83 7.08
C ASN A 18 8.33 4.22 6.49
N GLY A 19 8.61 4.44 5.19
CA GLY A 19 9.85 3.99 4.55
C GLY A 19 10.08 2.47 4.59
N GLU A 20 9.06 1.68 4.96
CA GLU A 20 9.16 0.24 5.12
C GLU A 20 9.01 -0.49 3.79
N ASP A 21 9.84 -1.52 3.60
CA ASP A 21 9.99 -2.18 2.32
C ASP A 21 8.96 -3.30 2.08
N HIS A 22 7.74 -2.94 1.71
CA HIS A 22 6.66 -3.92 1.48
C HIS A 22 6.61 -4.42 0.04
N SER A 23 7.74 -4.98 -0.41
CA SER A 23 7.88 -5.52 -1.76
C SER A 23 6.97 -6.72 -2.01
N ALA A 24 6.68 -7.55 -0.99
CA ALA A 24 5.87 -8.76 -1.17
C ALA A 24 4.43 -8.41 -1.54
N VAL A 25 3.85 -7.38 -0.89
CA VAL A 25 2.49 -6.88 -1.18
C VAL A 25 2.38 -6.35 -2.61
N PHE A 26 3.40 -5.66 -3.10
CA PHE A 26 3.41 -5.14 -4.47
C PHE A 26 3.47 -6.26 -5.52
N TYR A 27 4.37 -7.23 -5.34
CA TYR A 27 4.51 -8.34 -6.28
C TYR A 27 3.33 -9.31 -6.25
N LEU A 28 2.63 -9.40 -5.11
CA LEU A 28 1.45 -10.25 -4.95
C LEU A 28 0.14 -9.45 -4.98
N GLN A 29 0.15 -8.23 -5.54
CA GLN A 29 -1.06 -7.40 -5.64
C GLN A 29 -2.17 -8.03 -6.50
N GLU A 30 -1.83 -8.70 -7.60
CA GLU A 30 -2.82 -9.37 -8.47
C GLU A 30 -3.55 -10.52 -7.75
N PRO A 31 -2.85 -11.47 -7.10
CA PRO A 31 -3.53 -12.50 -6.32
C PRO A 31 -4.24 -11.93 -5.08
N LEU A 32 -3.76 -10.83 -4.49
CA LEU A 32 -4.44 -10.13 -3.39
C LEU A 32 -5.74 -9.47 -3.86
N ASP A 33 -5.76 -8.85 -5.03
CA ASP A 33 -6.92 -8.23 -5.66
C ASP A 33 -8.00 -9.28 -5.97
N ALA A 34 -7.60 -10.40 -6.57
CA ALA A 34 -8.51 -11.52 -6.82
C ALA A 34 -9.08 -12.12 -5.53
N LEU A 35 -8.33 -12.08 -4.43
CA LEU A 35 -8.78 -12.52 -3.11
C LEU A 35 -9.74 -11.51 -2.47
N ALA A 36 -9.46 -10.21 -2.60
CA ALA A 36 -10.34 -9.13 -2.17
C ALA A 36 -11.69 -9.15 -2.90
N ASP A 37 -11.69 -9.40 -4.21
CA ASP A 37 -12.91 -9.54 -5.03
C ASP A 37 -13.77 -10.73 -4.56
N LYS A 38 -13.13 -11.88 -4.28
CA LYS A 38 -13.82 -13.04 -3.69
C LYS A 38 -14.43 -12.76 -2.32
N LEU A 39 -13.77 -11.91 -1.52
CA LEU A 39 -14.22 -11.49 -0.20
C LEU A 39 -15.20 -10.31 -0.26
N ASN A 40 -15.46 -9.76 -1.45
CA ASN A 40 -16.33 -8.62 -1.70
C ASN A 40 -15.90 -7.36 -0.92
N VAL A 41 -14.58 -7.18 -0.76
CA VAL A 41 -13.95 -6.00 -0.14
C VAL A 41 -13.20 -5.18 -1.19
N THR A 42 -12.96 -3.90 -0.91
CA THR A 42 -12.19 -3.05 -1.81
C THR A 42 -10.76 -3.56 -1.89
N PRO A 43 -10.23 -3.82 -3.09
CA PRO A 43 -8.88 -4.33 -3.21
C PRO A 43 -7.85 -3.26 -2.84
N LEU A 44 -6.70 -3.71 -2.35
CA LEU A 44 -5.55 -2.85 -2.07
C LEU A 44 -5.10 -2.07 -3.33
N SER A 45 -5.25 -2.68 -4.50
CA SER A 45 -5.01 -2.07 -5.81
C SER A 45 -5.78 -0.77 -6.03
N ALA A 46 -7.01 -0.68 -5.54
CA ALA A 46 -7.85 0.51 -5.68
C ALA A 46 -7.44 1.65 -4.74
N PHE A 47 -6.63 1.34 -3.72
CA PHE A 47 -6.02 2.33 -2.84
C PHE A 47 -4.60 2.72 -3.28
N TYR A 48 -4.03 2.03 -4.28
CA TYR A 48 -2.77 2.45 -4.89
C TYR A 48 -2.99 3.66 -5.78
N ASP A 49 -2.04 4.58 -5.71
CA ASP A 49 -1.96 5.71 -6.63
C ASP A 49 -0.86 5.44 -7.64
N ASP A 50 -1.22 5.24 -8.90
CA ASP A 50 -0.24 5.06 -9.98
C ASP A 50 0.49 6.38 -10.31
N THR A 51 0.09 7.50 -9.68
CA THR A 51 0.71 8.81 -9.91
C THR A 51 2.17 8.85 -9.44
N ASP A 52 2.55 8.07 -8.41
CA ASP A 52 3.94 7.95 -7.96
C ASP A 52 4.85 7.29 -8.99
N VAL A 53 4.35 6.23 -9.67
CA VAL A 53 5.10 5.54 -10.74
C VAL A 53 5.27 6.47 -11.93
N ARG A 54 4.27 7.30 -12.23
CA ARG A 54 4.35 8.30 -13.30
C ARG A 54 5.35 9.41 -12.99
N TYR A 55 5.49 9.82 -11.73
CA TYR A 55 6.52 10.75 -11.29
C TYR A 55 7.92 10.12 -11.34
N ASN A 56 8.07 8.88 -10.83
CA ASN A 56 9.34 8.15 -10.86
C ASN A 56 9.81 7.78 -12.27
N MET A 57 8.89 7.55 -13.22
CA MET A 57 9.18 7.28 -14.63
C MET A 57 9.25 8.54 -15.50
N ASP A 58 9.11 9.74 -14.96
CA ASP A 58 9.24 10.97 -15.75
C ASP A 58 10.71 11.26 -16.08
N GLU A 59 11.24 10.55 -17.08
CA GLU A 59 12.55 10.84 -17.68
C GLU A 59 12.55 12.13 -18.51
N THR A 60 11.39 12.77 -18.70
CA THR A 60 11.25 13.98 -19.53
C THR A 60 11.42 15.29 -18.77
N GLY A 61 11.44 15.26 -17.44
CA GLY A 61 11.59 16.44 -16.59
C GLY A 61 10.39 17.40 -16.67
N GLU A 62 9.21 16.88 -17.00
CA GLU A 62 7.95 17.64 -16.94
C GLU A 62 7.56 17.92 -15.48
N PHE A 63 8.06 17.10 -14.54
CA PHE A 63 7.95 17.26 -13.10
C PHE A 63 9.30 17.71 -12.48
N ASP A 64 9.72 18.94 -12.80
CA ASP A 64 11.00 19.57 -12.38
C ASP A 64 11.19 19.73 -10.84
N ASP A 65 10.16 19.45 -10.05
CA ASP A 65 10.17 19.49 -8.56
C ASP A 65 10.36 18.09 -7.91
N ALA A 66 10.71 17.06 -8.67
CA ALA A 66 10.85 15.68 -8.16
C ALA A 66 11.99 15.48 -7.14
N GLU A 67 12.93 16.43 -6.98
CA GLU A 67 13.98 16.35 -5.94
C GLU A 67 13.48 16.67 -4.52
N GLU A 68 12.33 17.35 -4.36
CA GLU A 68 11.86 17.82 -3.04
C GLU A 68 10.71 17.00 -2.44
N GLY A 69 10.42 15.84 -3.03
CA GLY A 69 9.29 15.02 -2.64
C GLY A 69 8.00 15.47 -3.32
N TRP A 70 7.12 14.50 -3.54
CA TRP A 70 5.90 14.72 -4.29
C TRP A 70 4.93 15.65 -3.54
N PRO A 71 4.28 16.63 -4.20
CA PRO A 71 3.31 17.48 -3.54
C PRO A 71 2.15 16.62 -3.03
N ALA A 72 1.91 16.64 -1.72
CA ALA A 72 0.78 15.96 -1.08
C ALA A 72 -0.57 16.29 -1.75
N SER A 73 -0.71 17.41 -2.45
CA SER A 73 -1.93 17.76 -3.21
C SER A 73 -2.14 16.96 -4.49
N ALA A 74 -1.11 16.33 -5.04
CA ALA A 74 -1.22 15.44 -6.19
C ALA A 74 -1.58 13.99 -5.78
N ALA A 75 -1.41 13.67 -4.49
CA ALA A 75 -1.72 12.38 -3.89
C ALA A 75 -3.20 12.12 -3.70
N ASN A 76 -3.60 10.92 -4.08
CA ASN A 76 -4.88 10.39 -3.68
C ASN A 76 -4.78 9.87 -2.24
N TRP A 77 -5.40 10.63 -1.33
CA TRP A 77 -5.46 10.30 0.09
C TRP A 77 -6.73 9.53 0.40
N PHE A 78 -6.59 8.38 1.04
CA PHE A 78 -7.70 7.54 1.44
C PHE A 78 -7.87 7.56 2.97
N PRO A 79 -9.10 7.44 3.49
CA PRO A 79 -9.30 7.33 4.93
C PRO A 79 -8.61 6.08 5.48
N ALA A 80 -7.79 6.23 6.53
CA ALA A 80 -7.06 5.11 7.13
C ALA A 80 -8.00 3.97 7.54
N GLU A 81 -9.19 4.30 8.06
CA GLU A 81 -10.21 3.31 8.44
C GLU A 81 -10.70 2.46 7.26
N ALA A 82 -10.83 3.05 6.06
CA ALA A 82 -11.30 2.34 4.87
C ALA A 82 -10.24 1.34 4.38
N VAL A 83 -8.97 1.75 4.38
CA VAL A 83 -7.84 0.90 4.04
C VAL A 83 -7.67 -0.20 5.09
N LEU A 84 -7.72 0.17 6.39
CA LEU A 84 -7.61 -0.75 7.51
C LEU A 84 -8.67 -1.86 7.49
N SER A 85 -9.92 -1.49 7.18
CA SER A 85 -11.02 -2.47 7.10
C SER A 85 -10.75 -3.50 6.01
N SER A 86 -10.20 -3.08 4.87
CA SER A 86 -9.88 -3.97 3.75
C SER A 86 -8.68 -4.87 4.08
N VAL A 87 -7.59 -4.28 4.58
CA VAL A 87 -6.39 -5.00 5.04
C VAL A 87 -6.72 -6.03 6.11
N SER A 88 -7.55 -5.67 7.09
CA SER A 88 -7.90 -6.56 8.19
C SER A 88 -8.66 -7.80 7.71
N VAL A 89 -9.58 -7.65 6.77
CA VAL A 89 -10.34 -8.77 6.20
C VAL A 89 -9.45 -9.68 5.37
N ILE A 90 -8.58 -9.10 4.55
CA ILE A 90 -7.60 -9.84 3.74
C ILE A 90 -6.64 -10.62 4.66
N LEU A 91 -6.07 -9.95 5.66
CA LEU A 91 -5.13 -10.54 6.61
C LEU A 91 -5.75 -11.69 7.39
N ASP A 92 -6.96 -11.51 7.93
CA ASP A 92 -7.70 -12.56 8.66
C ASP A 92 -7.95 -13.78 7.78
N HIS A 93 -8.32 -13.54 6.51
CA HIS A 93 -8.53 -14.62 5.55
C HIS A 93 -7.24 -15.38 5.23
N LEU A 94 -6.12 -14.68 5.02
CA LEU A 94 -4.81 -15.27 4.78
C LEU A 94 -4.29 -16.05 5.99
N GLN A 95 -4.52 -15.56 7.21
CA GLN A 95 -4.13 -16.26 8.44
C GLN A 95 -4.97 -17.52 8.68
N THR A 96 -6.26 -17.47 8.32
CA THR A 96 -7.19 -18.59 8.50
C THR A 96 -7.04 -19.66 7.41
N ASN A 97 -6.62 -19.25 6.20
CA ASN A 97 -6.49 -20.13 5.03
C ASN A 97 -5.05 -20.14 4.54
N PRO A 98 -4.20 -21.04 5.07
CA PRO A 98 -2.90 -21.30 4.46
C PRO A 98 -3.13 -21.76 3.01
N GLU A 99 -2.41 -21.17 2.05
CA GLU A 99 -2.55 -21.39 0.59
C GLU A 99 -3.75 -20.68 -0.08
N ALA A 100 -4.37 -19.69 0.57
CA ALA A 100 -5.38 -18.85 -0.09
C ALA A 100 -4.79 -17.93 -1.16
N LEU A 101 -3.51 -17.56 -1.02
CA LEU A 101 -2.80 -16.71 -1.96
C LEU A 101 -1.97 -17.56 -2.93
N THR A 102 -2.05 -17.24 -4.23
CA THR A 102 -1.14 -17.83 -5.22
C THR A 102 0.24 -17.20 -5.07
N THR A 103 1.18 -17.94 -4.48
CA THR A 103 2.56 -17.50 -4.26
C THR A 103 3.38 -17.56 -5.55
N THR A 104 4.44 -16.75 -5.64
CA THR A 104 5.42 -16.82 -6.73
C THR A 104 6.74 -17.42 -6.23
N ASP A 105 7.66 -17.82 -7.11
CA ASP A 105 8.97 -18.38 -6.72
C ASP A 105 9.81 -17.44 -5.83
N GLY A 106 9.47 -16.14 -5.75
CA GLY A 106 10.15 -15.15 -4.92
C GLY A 106 9.44 -14.76 -3.61
N TRP A 107 8.12 -14.92 -3.53
CA TRP A 107 7.32 -14.39 -2.42
C TRP A 107 6.24 -15.38 -1.98
N LYS A 108 6.17 -15.64 -0.67
CA LYS A 108 5.21 -16.53 -0.05
C LYS A 108 4.07 -15.75 0.60
N GLN A 109 2.99 -16.47 0.91
CA GLN A 109 1.88 -15.94 1.67
C GLN A 109 2.32 -15.44 3.06
N GLU A 110 3.30 -16.10 3.68
CA GLU A 110 3.86 -15.69 4.97
C GLU A 110 4.51 -14.29 4.90
N ASP A 111 5.27 -14.01 3.85
CA ASP A 111 5.90 -12.70 3.65
C ASP A 111 4.84 -11.59 3.49
N VAL A 112 3.75 -11.88 2.78
CA VAL A 112 2.62 -10.95 2.64
C VAL A 112 1.86 -10.77 3.95
N ILE A 113 1.71 -11.83 4.75
CA ILE A 113 1.07 -11.73 6.07
C ILE A 113 1.91 -10.84 6.99
N GLU A 114 3.23 -10.96 6.96
CA GLU A 114 4.15 -10.10 7.71
C GLU A 114 3.97 -8.63 7.29
N ASP A 115 4.13 -8.34 6.00
CA ASP A 115 3.93 -6.99 5.45
C ASP A 115 2.56 -6.40 5.79
N LEU A 116 1.48 -7.17 5.60
CA LEU A 116 0.12 -6.73 5.90
C LEU A 116 -0.12 -6.53 7.40
N THR A 117 0.60 -7.24 8.27
CA THR A 117 0.51 -7.08 9.72
C THR A 117 1.17 -5.77 10.16
N ASP A 118 2.31 -5.43 9.57
CA ASP A 118 2.98 -4.15 9.80
C ASP A 118 2.13 -2.99 9.25
N PHE A 119 1.64 -3.13 8.01
CA PHE A 119 0.66 -2.21 7.41
C PHE A 119 -0.55 -1.98 8.31
N LYS A 120 -1.13 -3.06 8.83
CA LYS A 120 -2.29 -2.98 9.71
C LYS A 120 -1.96 -2.19 10.98
N SER A 121 -0.81 -2.42 11.59
CA SER A 121 -0.41 -1.73 12.82
C SER A 121 -0.30 -0.22 12.62
N GLU A 122 0.29 0.21 11.51
CA GLU A 122 0.39 1.64 11.17
C GLU A 122 -0.97 2.23 10.77
N LEU A 123 -1.78 1.48 10.03
CA LEU A 123 -3.15 1.87 9.69
C LEU A 123 -4.04 2.00 10.93
N GLU A 124 -3.90 1.14 11.93
CA GLU A 124 -4.61 1.24 13.22
C GLU A 124 -4.20 2.52 13.96
N ARG A 125 -2.90 2.87 13.97
CA ARG A 125 -2.41 4.12 14.57
C ARG A 125 -2.94 5.35 13.84
N ALA A 126 -2.99 5.32 12.50
CA ALA A 126 -3.53 6.40 11.68
C ALA A 126 -5.05 6.53 11.82
N ALA A 127 -5.78 5.42 11.82
CA ALA A 127 -7.23 5.34 11.99
C ALA A 127 -7.67 5.83 13.37
N ALA A 128 -6.93 5.50 14.43
CA ALA A 128 -7.20 6.01 15.79
C ALA A 128 -7.11 7.54 15.88
N GLN A 129 -6.38 8.17 14.95
CA GLN A 129 -6.25 9.62 14.82
C GLN A 129 -7.13 10.21 13.71
N SER A 130 -8.00 9.39 13.09
CA SER A 130 -8.84 9.76 11.94
C SER A 130 -8.05 10.40 10.79
N LYS A 131 -6.83 9.92 10.57
CA LYS A 131 -5.93 10.41 9.52
C LYS A 131 -6.25 9.79 8.16
N THR A 132 -5.74 10.42 7.11
CA THR A 132 -5.72 9.85 5.77
C THR A 132 -4.35 9.29 5.45
N VAL A 133 -4.32 8.23 4.67
CA VAL A 133 -3.10 7.54 4.24
C VAL A 133 -3.03 7.48 2.73
N HIS A 134 -1.83 7.27 2.24
CA HIS A 134 -1.53 7.12 0.84
C HIS A 134 -0.47 6.03 0.67
N LEU A 135 -0.68 5.14 -0.29
CA LEU A 135 0.19 4.02 -0.59
C LEU A 135 1.08 4.44 -1.76
N CYS A 136 2.33 4.76 -1.46
CA CYS A 136 3.30 5.26 -2.43
C CYS A 136 4.14 4.11 -2.98
N ILE A 137 4.28 4.04 -4.31
CA ILE A 137 5.12 3.04 -4.98
C ILE A 137 6.48 3.67 -5.29
N VAL A 138 7.55 3.07 -4.75
CA VAL A 138 8.93 3.51 -4.92
C VAL A 138 9.72 2.46 -5.71
N MET A 139 10.59 2.87 -6.65
CA MET A 139 11.36 1.99 -7.55
C MET A 139 12.88 2.06 -7.30
#